data_AF-A0A553SH13-F1
#
_entry.id   AF-A0A553SH13-F1
#
_cell.length_a   1.000
_cell.length_b   1.000
_cell.length_c   1.000
_cell.angle_alpha   90.00
_cell.angle_beta   90.00
_cell.angle_gamma   90.00
#
_symmetry.space_group_name_H-M   'P 1'
#
loop_
_entity.id
_entity.type
_entity.pdbx_description
1 polymer ?
#
loop_
_entity_poly.entity_id
_entity_poly.type
_entity_poly.pdbx_seq_one_letter_code
_entity_poly.pdbx_strand_id
1 'polypeptide(L)' 'MATLYSLVKESKHNPEALEEVIELFGPKVSKAVAQTSANEKDDLSQELKILLMKCIQLYDLDNVPGFWEFKDKLSKRNSS' A
#
# COMPACT_ATOMS: atom_id res chain seq x y z
N MET A 1 -1.74 10.85 -18.11
CA MET A 1 -1.06 10.56 -16.83
C MET A 1 -1.99 9.69 -16.01
N ALA A 2 -1.57 8.47 -15.69
CA ALA A 2 -2.31 7.64 -14.75
C ALA A 2 -2.18 8.26 -13.34
N THR A 3 -3.25 8.19 -12.56
CA THR A 3 -3.23 8.64 -11.16
C THR A 3 -2.86 7.48 -10.25
N LEU A 4 -2.33 7.75 -9.05
CA LEU A 4 -2.10 6.68 -8.06
C LEU A 4 -3.38 5.84 -7.82
N TYR A 5 -4.54 6.50 -7.78
CA TYR A 5 -5.83 5.83 -7.61
C TYR A 5 -6.14 4.84 -8.75
N SER A 6 -5.98 5.27 -10.01
CA SER A 6 -6.22 4.40 -11.17
C SER A 6 -5.22 3.25 -11.23
N LEU A 7 -3.94 3.51 -10.93
CA LEU A 7 -2.90 2.48 -10.89
C LEU A 7 -3.16 1.44 -9.81
N VAL A 8 -3.52 1.85 -8.60
CA VAL A 8 -3.89 0.91 -7.52
C VAL A 8 -5.12 0.10 -7.91
N LYS A 9 -6.12 0.69 -8.56
CA LYS A 9 -7.29 -0.03 -9.04
C LYS A 9 -6.94 -1.08 -10.11
N GLU A 10 -6.10 -0.71 -11.07
CA GLU A 10 -5.66 -1.59 -12.16
C GLU A 10 -4.71 -2.69 -11.68
N SER A 11 -3.89 -2.42 -10.66
CA SER A 11 -2.89 -3.33 -10.10
C SER A 11 -3.47 -4.67 -9.59
N LYS A 12 -4.77 -4.73 -9.33
CA LYS A 12 -5.46 -5.98 -8.96
C LYS A 12 -5.41 -7.04 -10.06
N HIS A 13 -5.31 -6.61 -11.31
CA HIS A 13 -5.35 -7.51 -12.47
C HIS A 13 -4.22 -7.22 -13.48
N ASN A 14 -3.46 -6.15 -13.29
CA ASN A 14 -2.36 -5.75 -14.16
C ASN A 14 -1.04 -5.67 -13.37
N PRO A 15 -0.12 -6.64 -13.54
CA PRO A 15 1.20 -6.63 -12.91
C PRO A 15 2.06 -5.40 -13.24
N GLU A 16 1.94 -4.83 -14.44
CA GLU A 16 2.68 -3.62 -14.83
C GLU A 16 2.21 -2.41 -14.03
N ALA A 17 0.89 -2.29 -13.82
CA ALA A 17 0.33 -1.24 -12.98
C ALA A 17 0.78 -1.42 -11.52
N LEU A 18 0.88 -2.65 -11.03
CA LEU A 18 1.42 -2.94 -9.69
C LEU A 18 2.89 -2.49 -9.56
N GLU A 19 3.71 -2.81 -10.56
CA GLU A 19 5.11 -2.39 -10.62
C GLU A 19 5.24 -0.86 -10.61
N GLU A 20 4.43 -0.15 -11.40
CA GLU A 20 4.42 1.31 -11.43
C GLU A 20 4.04 1.90 -10.06
N VAL A 21 3.06 1.32 -9.35
CA VAL A 21 2.75 1.74 -7.97
C VAL A 21 3.95 1.53 -7.05
N ILE A 22 4.60 0.37 -7.10
CA ILE A 22 5.77 0.08 -6.23
C ILE A 22 6.89 1.08 -6.48
N GLU A 23 7.17 1.41 -7.74
CA GLU A 23 8.19 2.38 -8.11
C GLU A 23 7.84 3.80 -7.64
N LEU A 24 6.56 4.19 -7.66
CA LEU A 24 6.11 5.46 -7.05
C LEU A 24 6.39 5.51 -5.54
N PHE A 25 6.40 4.36 -4.85
CA PHE A 25 6.78 4.27 -3.44
C PHE A 25 8.29 4.13 -3.21
N GLY A 26 9.10 3.98 -4.26
CA GLY A 26 10.56 3.85 -4.21
C GLY A 26 11.26 4.87 -3.29
N PRO A 27 10.97 6.18 -3.39
CA PRO A 27 11.58 7.18 -2.50
C PRO A 27 11.31 6.94 -1.01
N LYS A 28 10.14 6.40 -0.65
CA LYS A 28 9.80 6.07 0.75
C LYS A 28 10.53 4.81 1.22
N VAL A 29 10.63 3.79 0.35
CA VAL A 29 11.39 2.57 0.64
C VAL A 29 12.86 2.90 0.85
N SER A 30 13.47 3.66 -0.06
CA SER A 30 14.87 4.11 0.04
C SER A 30 15.15 4.86 1.33
N LYS A 31 14.23 5.74 1.76
CA LYS A 31 14.36 6.48 3.01
C LYS A 31 14.26 5.57 4.25
N ALA A 32 13.42 4.53 4.20
CA ALA A 32 13.27 3.57 5.29
C ALA A 32 14.52 2.70 5.46
N VAL A 33 15.07 2.17 4.37
CA VAL A 33 16.27 1.30 4.41
C VAL A 33 17.57 2.05 4.68
N ALA A 34 17.59 3.37 4.47
CA ALA A 34 18.79 4.18 4.70
C ALA A 34 19.32 4.12 6.15
N GLN A 35 18.45 3.79 7.12
CA GLN A 35 18.78 3.71 8.54
C GLN A 35 19.26 2.31 8.98
N THR A 36 19.39 1.36 8.05
CA THR A 36 19.74 -0.04 8.32
C THR A 36 21.21 -0.33 7.97
N SER A 37 21.77 -1.41 8.53
CA SER A 37 23.13 -1.85 8.22
C SER A 37 23.26 -2.18 6.72
N ALA A 38 24.43 -1.89 6.13
CA ALA A 38 24.63 -2.05 4.69
C ALA A 38 24.35 -3.48 4.20
N ASN A 39 24.64 -4.48 5.04
CA ASN A 39 24.44 -5.90 4.71
C ASN A 39 22.96 -6.31 4.67
N GLU A 40 22.08 -5.55 5.31
CA GLU A 40 20.64 -5.86 5.42
C GLU A 40 19.77 -4.95 4.52
N LYS A 41 20.37 -3.95 3.86
CA LYS A 41 19.61 -2.97 3.06
C LYS A 41 18.85 -3.59 1.90
N ASP A 42 19.49 -4.52 1.19
CA ASP A 42 18.90 -5.15 0.00
C ASP A 42 17.74 -6.08 0.40
N ASP A 43 17.96 -6.90 1.43
CA ASP A 43 16.93 -7.79 1.97
C ASP A 43 15.74 -7.00 2.50
N LEU A 44 15.98 -5.97 3.33
CA LEU A 44 14.91 -5.12 3.85
C LEU A 44 14.16 -4.38 2.73
N SER A 45 14.86 -3.94 1.69
CA SER A 45 14.23 -3.31 0.52
C SER A 45 13.26 -4.27 -0.17
N GLN A 46 13.68 -5.52 -0.36
CA GLN A 46 12.82 -6.56 -0.95
C GLN A 46 11.61 -6.87 -0.06
N GLU A 47 11.81 -7.03 1.26
CA GLU A 47 10.71 -7.29 2.20
C GLU A 47 9.67 -6.16 2.20
N LEU A 48 10.12 -4.90 2.18
CA LEU A 48 9.24 -3.75 2.10
C LEU A 48 8.46 -3.70 0.78
N LYS A 49 9.09 -4.04 -0.35
CA LYS A 49 8.40 -4.15 -1.65
C LYS A 49 7.35 -5.27 -1.64
N ILE A 50 7.66 -6.43 -1.08
CA ILE A 50 6.70 -7.55 -0.92
C ILE A 50 5.52 -7.13 -0.03
N LEU A 51 5.79 -6.40 1.06
CA LEU A 51 4.74 -5.89 1.94
C LEU A 51 3.84 -4.88 1.22
N LEU A 52 4.42 -3.97 0.43
CA LEU A 52 3.68 -3.02 -0.40
C LEU A 52 2.76 -3.75 -1.37
N MET A 53 3.28 -4.75 -2.10
CA MET A 53 2.49 -5.58 -3.01
C MET A 53 1.26 -6.18 -2.31
N LYS A 54 1.48 -6.82 -1.15
CA LYS A 54 0.40 -7.40 -0.35
C LYS A 54 -0.63 -6.35 0.07
N CYS A 55 -0.18 -5.20 0.57
CA CYS A 55 -1.08 -4.13 0.99
C CYS A 55 -1.93 -3.60 -0.17
N ILE A 56 -1.31 -3.37 -1.33
CA ILE A 56 -1.97 -2.86 -2.54
C ILE A 56 -3.02 -3.86 -3.04
N GLN A 57 -2.67 -5.15 -3.12
CA GLN A 57 -3.58 -6.19 -3.60
C GLN A 57 -4.74 -6.45 -2.65
N LEU A 58 -4.48 -6.42 -1.33
CA LEU A 58 -5.50 -6.62 -0.31
C LEU A 58 -6.38 -5.38 -0.10
N TYR A 59 -5.95 -4.20 -0.53
CA TYR A 59 -6.73 -2.98 -0.37
C TYR A 59 -8.01 -3.04 -1.20
N ASP A 60 -9.15 -2.95 -0.53
CA ASP A 60 -10.45 -2.97 -1.18
C ASP A 60 -10.93 -1.54 -1.46
N LEU A 61 -10.81 -1.12 -2.72
CA LEU A 61 -11.28 0.17 -3.20
C LEU A 61 -12.80 0.22 -3.40
N ASP A 62 -13.45 -0.94 -3.55
CA ASP A 62 -14.87 -1.01 -3.84
C ASP A 62 -15.72 -1.00 -2.55
N ASN A 63 -15.13 -1.46 -1.44
CA ASN A 63 -15.78 -1.47 -0.11
C ASN A 63 -15.20 -0.44 0.87
N VAL A 64 -14.97 0.80 0.41
CA VAL A 64 -14.54 1.91 1.27
C VAL A 64 -15.78 2.55 1.92
N PRO A 65 -15.92 2.51 3.27
CA PRO A 65 -17.08 3.11 3.92
C PRO A 65 -17.09 4.63 3.74
N GLY A 66 -18.27 5.21 3.54
CA GLY A 66 -18.46 6.66 3.61
C GLY A 66 -18.16 7.20 5.01
N PHE A 67 -17.94 8.51 5.13
CA PHE A 67 -17.59 9.13 6.42
C PHE A 67 -18.58 8.78 7.54
N TRP A 68 -19.88 8.84 7.26
CA TRP A 68 -20.93 8.51 8.24
C TRP A 68 -20.95 7.02 8.59
N GLU A 69 -20.82 6.14 7.60
CA GLU A 69 -20.73 4.69 7.82
C GLU A 69 -19.50 4.31 8.65
N PHE A 70 -18.38 5.00 8.42
CA PHE A 70 -17.16 4.82 9.19
C PHE A 70 -17.36 5.27 10.66
N LYS A 71 -17.98 6.43 10.89
CA LYS A 71 -18.30 6.94 12.22
C LYS A 71 -19.22 5.96 12.98
N ASP A 72 -20.25 5.45 12.32
CA ASP A 72 -21.18 4.50 12.91
C ASP A 72 -20.49 3.18 13.27
N LYS A 73 -19.65 2.64 12.38
CA LYS A 73 -18.82 1.45 12.66
C LYS A 73 -17.90 1.66 13.87
N LEU A 74 -17.29 2.84 14.01
CA LEU A 74 -16.43 3.16 15.15
C LEU A 74 -17.20 3.20 16.47
N SER A 75 -18.39 3.83 16.47
CA SER A 75 -19.23 3.94 17.67
C SER A 75 -19.71 2.57 18.18
N LYS A 76 -20.09 1.67 17.27
CA LYS A 76 -20.51 0.30 17.60
C LYS A 76 -19.39 -0.52 18.20
N ARG A 77 -18.16 -0.36 17.70
CA ARG A 77 -16.98 -1.09 18.17
C ARG A 77 -16.54 -0.69 19.59
N ASN A 78 -16.79 0.55 20.01
CA ASN A 78 -16.47 1.03 21.36
C ASN A 78 -17.56 0.71 22.40
N SER A 79 -18.68 0.14 21.97
CA SER A 79 -19.82 -0.23 22.82
C SER A 79 -19.90 -1.75 23.08
N SER A 80 -18.91 -2.51 22.61
CA SER A 80 -18.71 -3.95 22.85
C SER A 80 -17.39 -4.17 23.58
#